data_AF-F4W521-F1
#
_entry.id   AF-F4W521-F1
#
_cell.length_a   1.000
_cell.length_b   1.000
_cell.length_c   1.000
_cell.angle_alpha   90.00
_cell.angle_beta   90.00
_cell.angle_gamma   90.00
#
_symmetry.space_group_name_H-M   'P 1'
#
loop_
_entity.id
_entity.type
_entity.pdbx_description
1 polymer ?
#
loop_
_entity_poly.entity_id
_entity_poly.type
_entity_poly.pdbx_seq_one_letter_code
_entity_poly.pdbx_strand_id
1 'polypeptide(L)'
;PIGMHLKKYEWVGSPDIGDCSLWVRSATLEFDDGLWQCQVTASDFTTQDALASEPARLVVRVSPQRPQIEYADRLILPGSNVTARAGEIATLTCRARYGNPSPLIKWYVGETEMRTLRPQVNSTEIDNPRTWATYSVCEILAERSRYGQPIRCVAIHPAYANPTMSSSTEVRFDVRCK
;
A
#
# COMPACT_ATOMS: atom_id res chain seq x y z
N PRO A 1 4.23 28.59 -0.09
CA PRO A 1 3.26 28.05 -1.09
C PRO A 1 1.90 28.79 -1.11
N ILE A 2 1.45 29.33 0.02
CA ILE A 2 0.17 30.02 0.13
C ILE A 2 0.18 31.28 -0.75
N GLY A 3 -0.88 31.50 -1.53
CA GLY A 3 -0.97 32.58 -2.51
C GLY A 3 -0.34 32.30 -3.88
N MET A 4 0.51 31.28 -4.03
CA MET A 4 1.05 30.86 -5.34
C MET A 4 0.05 30.04 -6.15
N HIS A 5 -0.79 29.24 -5.48
CA HIS A 5 -1.84 28.44 -6.09
C HIS A 5 -3.20 28.82 -5.50
N LEU A 6 -3.90 29.73 -6.19
CA LEU A 6 -5.22 30.22 -5.82
C LEU A 6 -6.17 29.03 -5.56
N LYS A 7 -6.86 29.04 -4.42
CA LYS A 7 -7.83 28.02 -3.97
C LYS A 7 -7.27 26.61 -3.74
N LYS A 8 -5.94 26.44 -3.69
CA LYS A 8 -5.31 25.15 -3.38
C LYS A 8 -4.83 25.08 -1.93
N TYR A 9 -4.04 26.08 -1.53
CA TYR A 9 -3.46 26.21 -0.19
C TYR A 9 -4.03 27.46 0.47
N GLU A 10 -4.79 27.29 1.54
CA GLU A 10 -5.52 28.36 2.22
C GLU A 10 -5.23 28.36 3.72
N TRP A 11 -5.07 29.54 4.30
CA TRP A 11 -5.09 29.68 5.75
C TRP A 11 -6.50 29.42 6.27
N VAL A 12 -6.58 28.59 7.31
CA VAL A 12 -7.82 28.28 8.04
C VAL A 12 -7.82 28.99 9.38
N GLY A 13 -6.64 29.00 10.00
CA GLY A 13 -6.42 29.69 11.26
C GLY A 13 -6.45 31.20 11.09
N SER A 14 -6.24 31.89 12.20
CA SER A 14 -6.02 33.32 12.25
C SER A 14 -4.53 33.60 12.49
N PRO A 15 -3.72 33.82 11.43
CA PRO A 15 -2.29 34.04 11.57
C PRO A 15 -1.97 35.23 12.49
N ASP A 16 -2.84 36.25 12.49
CA ASP A 16 -2.70 37.46 13.31
C ASP A 16 -2.71 37.20 14.81
N ILE A 17 -3.25 36.06 15.24
CA ILE A 17 -3.25 35.60 16.64
C ILE A 17 -2.43 34.31 16.84
N GLY A 18 -1.62 33.94 15.85
CA GLY A 18 -0.68 32.82 15.92
C GLY A 18 -1.21 31.45 15.47
N ASP A 19 -2.42 31.36 14.92
CA ASP A 19 -2.92 30.11 14.33
C ASP A 19 -2.62 30.07 12.82
N CYS A 20 -1.59 29.31 12.47
CA CYS A 20 -1.11 29.08 11.11
C CYS A 20 -1.63 27.76 10.53
N SER A 21 -2.85 27.32 10.88
CA SER A 21 -3.43 26.10 10.32
C SER A 21 -3.69 26.23 8.81
N LEU A 22 -3.29 25.20 8.05
CA LEU A 22 -3.32 25.15 6.59
C LEU A 22 -4.39 24.17 6.07
N TRP A 23 -5.20 24.60 5.10
CA TRP A 23 -6.00 23.71 4.26
C TRP A 23 -5.28 23.39 2.96
N VAL A 24 -5.26 22.10 2.63
CA VAL A 24 -4.86 21.58 1.32
C VAL A 24 -6.11 21.06 0.62
N ARG A 25 -6.66 21.85 -0.32
CA ARG A 25 -7.86 21.46 -1.07
C ARG A 25 -7.52 20.45 -2.16
N SER A 26 -8.40 19.46 -2.35
CA SER A 26 -8.29 18.42 -3.39
C SER A 26 -6.86 17.87 -3.49
N ALA A 27 -6.37 17.30 -2.39
CA ALA A 27 -4.99 16.85 -2.28
C ALA A 27 -4.64 15.87 -3.40
N THR A 28 -3.50 16.09 -4.06
CA THR A 28 -3.01 15.26 -5.17
C THR A 28 -1.68 14.63 -4.79
N LEU A 29 -1.47 13.40 -5.25
CA LEU A 29 -0.24 12.65 -4.98
C LEU A 29 1.00 13.40 -5.46
N GLU A 30 0.89 14.11 -6.59
CA GLU A 30 2.02 14.76 -7.25
C GLU A 30 2.63 15.91 -6.43
N PHE A 31 1.79 16.71 -5.76
CA PHE A 31 2.24 17.95 -5.13
C PHE A 31 2.12 17.94 -3.62
N ASP A 32 1.19 17.16 -3.06
CA ASP A 32 0.83 17.29 -1.64
C ASP A 32 1.36 16.15 -0.76
N ASP A 33 1.64 14.98 -1.34
CA ASP A 33 2.22 13.86 -0.59
C ASP A 33 3.68 14.17 -0.21
N GLY A 34 3.97 14.17 1.09
CA GLY A 34 5.31 14.46 1.56
C GLY A 34 5.36 15.03 2.98
N LEU A 35 6.50 15.62 3.30
CA LEU A 35 6.74 16.29 4.58
C LEU A 35 6.43 17.78 4.45
N TRP A 36 5.62 18.28 5.37
CA TRP A 36 5.20 19.66 5.50
C TRP A 36 5.79 20.25 6.76
N GLN A 37 6.24 21.51 6.72
CA GLN A 37 6.80 22.19 7.87
C GLN A 37 6.25 23.62 7.94
N CYS A 38 5.88 24.05 9.15
CA CYS A 38 5.54 25.43 9.41
C CYS A 38 6.82 26.19 9.78
N GLN A 39 7.07 27.33 9.12
CA GLN A 39 8.25 28.15 9.36
C GLN A 39 7.84 29.61 9.56
N VAL A 40 8.48 30.27 10.51
CA VAL A 40 8.36 31.70 10.78
C VAL A 40 9.73 32.33 10.52
N THR A 41 9.78 33.34 9.66
CA THR A 41 11.01 34.09 9.37
C THR A 41 11.42 34.92 10.56
N ALA A 42 12.70 35.30 10.63
CA ALA A 42 13.19 36.23 11.64
C ALA A 42 12.39 37.54 11.63
N SER A 43 12.21 38.14 12.81
CA SER A 43 11.43 39.37 12.99
C SER A 43 12.08 40.57 12.29
N ASP A 44 13.41 40.59 12.18
CA ASP A 44 14.18 41.56 11.41
C ASP A 44 15.47 40.93 10.86
N PHE A 45 16.28 41.71 10.14
CA PHE A 45 17.52 41.22 9.50
C PHE A 45 18.67 40.92 10.48
N THR A 46 18.57 41.38 11.72
CA THR A 46 19.62 41.27 12.74
C THR A 46 19.31 40.24 13.82
N THR A 47 18.03 39.92 14.01
CA THR A 47 17.52 38.99 15.01
C THR A 47 17.56 37.56 14.47
N GLN A 48 17.98 36.61 15.30
CA GLN A 48 18.06 35.18 14.96
C GLN A 48 16.93 34.37 15.61
N ASP A 49 15.70 34.84 15.45
CA ASP A 49 14.48 34.28 16.08
C ASP A 49 13.59 33.50 15.09
N ALA A 50 14.14 33.10 13.95
CA ALA A 50 13.44 32.23 13.01
C ALA A 50 13.13 30.87 13.65
N LEU A 51 11.92 30.36 13.43
CA LEU A 51 11.43 29.11 14.01
C LEU A 51 10.94 28.16 12.92
N ALA A 52 11.13 26.88 13.14
CA ALA A 52 10.58 25.81 12.31
C ALA A 52 9.93 24.75 13.20
N SER A 53 8.73 24.30 12.82
CA SER A 53 8.05 23.21 13.50
C SER A 53 8.73 21.87 13.23
N GLU A 54 8.33 20.83 13.95
CA GLU A 54 8.58 19.47 13.51
C GLU A 54 7.89 19.19 12.15
N PRO A 55 8.48 18.38 11.26
CA PRO A 55 7.85 18.00 10.01
C PRO A 55 6.61 17.12 10.20
N ALA A 56 5.51 17.48 9.55
CA ALA A 56 4.28 16.70 9.49
C ALA A 56 4.20 15.93 8.16
N ARG A 57 3.95 14.62 8.20
CA ARG A 57 3.81 13.80 6.98
C ARG A 57 2.36 13.78 6.48
N LEU A 58 2.11 14.35 5.31
CA LEU A 58 0.84 14.23 4.58
C LEU A 58 0.93 13.05 3.60
N VAL A 59 0.03 12.08 3.73
CA VAL A 59 -0.04 10.92 2.83
C VAL A 59 -1.33 10.99 2.01
N VAL A 60 -1.19 11.21 0.71
CA VAL A 60 -2.30 11.22 -0.24
C VAL A 60 -2.59 9.81 -0.69
N ARG A 61 -3.73 9.28 -0.25
CA ARG A 61 -4.06 7.88 -0.43
C ARG A 61 -4.42 7.54 -1.88
N VAL A 62 -3.80 6.50 -2.43
CA VAL A 62 -4.12 5.93 -3.74
C VAL A 62 -4.47 4.46 -3.58
N SER A 63 -5.63 4.05 -4.09
CA SER A 63 -6.04 2.64 -4.06
C SER A 63 -5.11 1.81 -4.92
N PRO A 64 -4.47 0.75 -4.36
CA PRO A 64 -3.72 -0.18 -5.15
C PRO A 64 -4.62 -0.91 -6.15
N GLN A 65 -4.00 -1.47 -7.18
CA GLN A 65 -4.66 -2.42 -8.08
C GLN A 65 -5.02 -3.72 -7.34
N ARG A 66 -5.98 -4.46 -7.89
CA ARG A 66 -6.33 -5.80 -7.39
C ARG A 66 -5.07 -6.66 -7.29
N PRO A 67 -4.81 -7.33 -6.16
CA PRO A 67 -3.64 -8.17 -6.02
C PRO A 67 -3.62 -9.29 -7.06
N GLN A 68 -2.43 -9.63 -7.56
CA GLN A 68 -2.23 -10.67 -8.56
C GLN A 68 -1.40 -11.81 -7.97
N ILE A 69 -1.79 -13.06 -8.24
CA ILE A 69 -1.07 -14.25 -7.77
C ILE A 69 -0.23 -14.80 -8.92
N GLU A 70 1.05 -15.05 -8.66
CA GLU A 70 2.02 -15.66 -9.56
C GLU A 70 2.49 -17.01 -8.98
N TYR A 71 2.63 -18.01 -9.84
CA TYR A 71 3.19 -19.32 -9.51
C TYR A 71 4.06 -19.80 -10.66
N ALA A 72 5.27 -20.29 -10.37
CA ALA A 72 6.26 -20.68 -11.37
C ALA A 72 6.49 -19.58 -12.44
N ASP A 73 6.68 -18.34 -11.98
CA ASP A 73 6.91 -17.14 -12.81
C ASP A 73 5.78 -16.80 -13.80
N ARG A 74 4.57 -17.32 -13.55
CA ARG A 74 3.38 -17.05 -14.38
C ARG A 74 2.26 -16.48 -13.56
N LEU A 75 1.57 -15.49 -14.12
CA LEU A 75 0.32 -14.97 -13.57
C LEU A 75 -0.77 -16.04 -13.60
N ILE A 76 -1.40 -16.28 -12.46
CA ILE A 76 -2.54 -17.18 -12.32
C ILE A 76 -3.81 -16.33 -12.25
N LEU A 77 -4.72 -16.56 -13.21
CA LEU A 77 -5.97 -15.83 -13.27
C LEU A 77 -6.88 -16.22 -12.09
N PRO A 78 -7.70 -15.28 -11.58
CA PRO A 78 -8.67 -15.59 -10.53
C PRO A 78 -9.55 -16.79 -10.90
N GLY A 79 -9.76 -17.70 -9.94
CA GLY A 79 -10.53 -18.94 -10.12
C GLY A 79 -9.80 -20.06 -10.87
N SER A 80 -8.60 -19.82 -11.39
CA SER A 80 -7.77 -20.84 -12.04
C SER A 80 -7.04 -21.72 -11.01
N ASN A 81 -6.44 -22.81 -11.48
CA ASN A 81 -5.76 -23.78 -10.63
C ASN A 81 -4.26 -23.49 -10.52
N VAL A 82 -3.73 -23.69 -9.31
CA VAL A 82 -2.30 -23.85 -9.03
C VAL A 82 -2.05 -25.34 -8.86
N THR A 83 -1.32 -25.95 -9.80
CA THR A 83 -1.07 -27.40 -9.79
C THR A 83 0.31 -27.71 -9.19
N ALA A 84 0.35 -28.54 -8.14
CA ALA A 84 1.58 -29.04 -7.52
C ALA A 84 1.46 -30.53 -7.19
N ARG A 85 2.59 -31.26 -7.13
CA ARG A 85 2.56 -32.69 -6.75
C ARG A 85 2.51 -32.83 -5.23
N ALA A 86 1.85 -33.90 -4.77
CA ALA A 86 1.78 -34.22 -3.35
C ALA A 86 3.19 -34.32 -2.74
N GLY A 87 3.44 -33.53 -1.69
CA GLY A 87 4.72 -33.41 -1.00
C GLY A 87 5.66 -32.31 -1.51
N GLU A 88 5.32 -31.62 -2.60
CA GLU A 88 6.06 -30.44 -3.06
C GLU A 88 5.65 -29.18 -2.28
N ILE A 89 6.55 -28.20 -2.23
CA ILE A 89 6.25 -26.87 -1.70
C ILE A 89 5.89 -25.97 -2.87
N ALA A 90 4.65 -25.50 -2.91
CA ALA A 90 4.20 -24.50 -3.86
C ALA A 90 4.60 -23.11 -3.35
N THR A 91 5.53 -22.45 -4.04
CA THR A 91 5.95 -21.07 -3.74
C THR A 91 5.15 -20.10 -4.60
N LEU A 92 4.18 -19.41 -3.99
CA LEU A 92 3.36 -18.42 -4.67
C LEU A 92 3.83 -17.01 -4.31
N THR A 93 3.80 -16.12 -5.28
CA THR A 93 4.04 -14.69 -5.08
C THR A 93 2.73 -13.94 -5.27
N CYS A 94 2.43 -12.99 -4.41
CA CYS A 94 1.33 -12.07 -4.60
C CYS A 94 1.85 -10.66 -4.73
N ARG A 95 1.34 -9.91 -5.72
CA ARG A 95 1.74 -8.54 -6.02
C ARG A 95 0.54 -7.60 -5.97
N ALA A 96 0.65 -6.51 -5.22
CA ALA A 96 -0.30 -5.41 -5.21
C ALA A 96 0.45 -4.13 -5.60
N ARG A 97 0.02 -3.49 -6.69
CA ARG A 97 0.75 -2.43 -7.38
C ARG A 97 0.04 -1.09 -7.32
N TYR A 98 0.81 -0.02 -7.53
CA TYR A 98 0.33 1.37 -7.61
C TYR A 98 -0.46 1.89 -6.37
N GLY A 99 -0.19 1.35 -5.18
CA GLY A 99 -0.81 1.82 -3.94
C GLY A 99 -0.07 3.01 -3.32
N ASN A 100 -0.75 3.89 -2.60
CA ASN A 100 -0.06 4.79 -1.67
C ASN A 100 -0.91 4.97 -0.39
N PRO A 101 -0.40 4.65 0.81
CA PRO A 101 0.88 3.97 1.09
C PRO A 101 0.95 2.53 0.54
N SER A 102 2.02 1.80 0.84
CA SER A 102 2.09 0.38 0.49
C SER A 102 0.98 -0.43 1.18
N PRO A 103 0.31 -1.36 0.48
CA PRO A 103 -0.69 -2.23 1.09
C PRO A 103 -0.04 -3.30 1.98
N LEU A 104 -0.80 -3.84 2.92
CA LEU A 104 -0.43 -5.03 3.68
C LEU A 104 -0.97 -6.28 2.97
N ILE A 105 -0.12 -7.28 2.71
CA ILE A 105 -0.55 -8.54 2.08
C ILE A 105 -0.70 -9.65 3.11
N LYS A 106 -1.85 -10.32 3.10
CA LYS A 106 -2.15 -11.54 3.86
C LYS A 106 -2.48 -12.71 2.94
N TRP A 107 -2.17 -13.92 3.40
CA TRP A 107 -2.43 -15.16 2.68
C TRP A 107 -3.38 -16.05 3.47
N TYR A 108 -4.29 -16.72 2.75
CA TYR A 108 -5.19 -17.72 3.32
C TYR A 108 -5.23 -18.97 2.45
N VAL A 109 -5.35 -20.13 3.09
CA VAL A 109 -5.67 -21.40 2.42
C VAL A 109 -6.91 -21.98 3.08
N GLY A 110 -7.99 -22.12 2.32
CA GLY A 110 -9.33 -22.31 2.90
C GLY A 110 -9.70 -21.12 3.76
N GLU A 111 -9.97 -21.34 5.05
CA GLU A 111 -10.24 -20.30 6.05
C GLU A 111 -9.02 -19.97 6.92
N THR A 112 -7.90 -20.68 6.74
CA THR A 112 -6.72 -20.56 7.60
C THR A 112 -5.80 -19.46 7.11
N GLU A 113 -5.49 -18.47 7.96
CA GLU A 113 -4.45 -17.47 7.69
C GLU A 113 -3.07 -18.15 7.70
N MET A 114 -2.31 -17.95 6.63
CA MET A 114 -0.96 -18.50 6.49
C MET A 114 0.06 -17.49 7.01
N ARG A 115 1.00 -17.98 7.83
CA ARG A 115 2.16 -17.20 8.23
C ARG A 115 3.21 -17.26 7.12
N THR A 116 3.70 -16.10 6.69
CA THR A 116 4.83 -16.03 5.75
C THR A 116 6.16 -16.19 6.49
N LEU A 117 7.13 -16.85 5.85
CA LEU A 117 8.48 -17.00 6.39
C LEU A 117 9.32 -15.74 6.24
N ARG A 118 8.98 -14.92 5.23
CA ARG A 118 9.67 -13.67 4.90
C ARG A 118 8.70 -12.50 5.06
N PRO A 119 9.20 -11.33 5.47
CA PRO A 119 8.40 -10.11 5.41
C PRO A 119 8.02 -9.79 3.96
N GLN A 120 6.89 -9.11 3.78
CA GLN A 120 6.58 -8.53 2.47
C GLN A 120 7.65 -7.50 2.08
N VAL A 121 7.86 -7.33 0.79
CA VAL A 121 8.78 -6.35 0.24
C VAL A 121 7.97 -5.22 -0.37
N ASN A 122 8.36 -4.00 -0.05
CA ASN A 122 7.75 -2.76 -0.54
C ASN A 122 8.83 -1.98 -1.29
N SER A 123 8.57 -1.67 -2.55
CA SER A 123 9.38 -0.76 -3.36
C SER A 123 8.49 0.25 -4.06
N THR A 124 9.06 1.31 -4.59
CA THR A 124 8.32 2.21 -5.47
C THR A 124 8.18 1.60 -6.87
N GLU A 125 7.16 2.02 -7.61
CA GLU A 125 6.98 1.65 -9.01
C GLU A 125 8.02 2.37 -9.90
N ILE A 126 8.52 1.69 -10.94
CA ILE A 126 9.53 2.25 -11.84
C ILE A 126 8.94 3.38 -12.69
N ASP A 127 7.72 3.20 -13.16
CA ASP A 127 6.97 4.14 -13.99
C ASP A 127 6.24 5.21 -13.17
N ASN A 128 6.00 4.97 -11.87
CA ASN A 128 5.41 5.95 -10.97
C ASN A 128 6.02 5.89 -9.55
N PRO A 129 7.17 6.54 -9.32
CA PRO A 129 7.91 6.44 -8.06
C PRO A 129 7.17 6.96 -6.81
N ARG A 130 6.04 7.65 -6.96
CA ARG A 130 5.19 8.09 -5.84
C ARG A 130 4.21 7.03 -5.36
N THR A 131 4.12 5.91 -6.08
CA THR A 131 3.28 4.76 -5.72
C THR A 131 4.14 3.54 -5.42
N TRP A 132 3.55 2.60 -4.69
CA TRP A 132 4.22 1.42 -4.16
C TRP A 132 3.84 0.16 -4.94
N ALA A 133 4.87 -0.61 -5.25
CA ALA A 133 4.81 -2.02 -5.60
C ALA A 133 5.10 -2.85 -4.35
N THR A 134 4.12 -3.62 -3.91
CA THR A 134 4.27 -4.53 -2.77
C THR A 134 4.14 -5.96 -3.24
N TYR A 135 5.04 -6.83 -2.78
CA TYR A 135 4.91 -8.26 -2.99
C TYR A 135 5.17 -9.08 -1.72
N SER A 136 4.54 -10.24 -1.65
CA SER A 136 4.69 -11.21 -0.56
C SER A 136 4.76 -12.62 -1.13
N VAL A 137 5.61 -13.45 -0.54
CA VAL A 137 5.82 -14.84 -0.96
C VAL A 137 5.29 -15.77 0.12
N CYS A 138 4.47 -16.75 -0.29
CA CYS A 138 3.93 -17.78 0.58
C CYS A 138 4.34 -19.16 0.06
N GLU A 139 4.87 -19.98 0.96
CA GLU A 139 5.25 -21.36 0.71
C GLU A 139 4.17 -22.27 1.30
N ILE A 140 3.50 -23.04 0.43
CA ILE A 140 2.37 -23.89 0.80
C ILE A 140 2.72 -25.34 0.47
N LEU A 141 2.73 -26.20 1.49
CA LEU A 141 2.92 -27.64 1.29
C LEU A 141 1.72 -28.23 0.54
N ALA A 142 1.97 -28.90 -0.58
CA ALA A 142 0.96 -29.56 -1.39
C ALA A 142 0.56 -30.91 -0.75
N GLU A 143 -0.42 -30.87 0.15
CA GLU A 143 -0.98 -32.04 0.82
C GLU A 143 -2.29 -32.47 0.17
N ARG A 144 -2.58 -33.77 0.15
CA ARG A 144 -3.86 -34.28 -0.40
C ARG A 144 -5.09 -33.67 0.31
N SER A 145 -4.97 -33.36 1.60
CA SER A 145 -6.01 -32.70 2.40
C SER A 145 -6.31 -31.26 1.96
N ARG A 146 -5.38 -30.61 1.24
CA ARG A 146 -5.53 -29.24 0.73
C ARG A 146 -6.04 -29.20 -0.71
N TYR A 147 -6.27 -30.35 -1.34
CA TYR A 147 -6.84 -30.42 -2.68
C TYR A 147 -8.19 -29.68 -2.74
N GLY A 148 -8.34 -28.83 -3.76
CA GLY A 148 -9.55 -28.04 -4.00
C GLY A 148 -9.73 -26.85 -3.05
N GLN A 149 -8.88 -26.66 -2.05
CA GLN A 149 -8.96 -25.50 -1.16
C GLN A 149 -8.61 -24.21 -1.91
N PRO A 150 -9.33 -23.10 -1.65
CA PRO A 150 -8.99 -21.81 -2.21
C PRO A 150 -7.71 -21.27 -1.56
N ILE A 151 -6.81 -20.73 -2.37
CA ILE A 151 -5.68 -19.93 -1.94
C ILE A 151 -6.04 -18.47 -2.21
N ARG A 152 -6.12 -17.66 -1.17
CA ARG A 152 -6.47 -16.24 -1.27
C ARG A 152 -5.27 -15.39 -0.90
N CYS A 153 -4.92 -14.47 -1.80
CA CYS A 153 -4.11 -13.31 -1.45
C CYS A 153 -5.03 -12.12 -1.19
N VAL A 154 -4.88 -11.48 -0.02
CA VAL A 154 -5.68 -10.35 0.42
C VAL A 154 -4.76 -9.16 0.64
N ALA A 155 -4.96 -8.09 -0.13
CA ALA A 155 -4.33 -6.80 0.06
C ALA A 155 -5.22 -5.91 0.93
N ILE A 156 -4.69 -5.36 2.01
CA ILE A 156 -5.37 -4.47 2.95
C ILE A 156 -4.81 -3.06 2.75
N HIS A 157 -5.69 -2.09 2.51
CA HIS A 157 -5.29 -0.70 2.24
C HIS A 157 -6.42 0.29 2.60
N PRO A 158 -6.11 1.43 3.24
CA PRO A 158 -7.12 2.39 3.72
C PRO A 158 -7.85 3.18 2.62
N ALA A 159 -7.45 3.03 1.36
CA ALA A 159 -8.11 3.64 0.20
C ALA A 159 -9.07 2.69 -0.53
N TYR A 160 -9.13 1.41 -0.14
CA TYR A 160 -10.17 0.52 -0.63
C TYR A 160 -11.53 0.92 -0.03
N ALA A 161 -12.62 0.59 -0.73
CA ALA A 161 -13.97 0.90 -0.28
C ALA A 161 -14.29 0.24 1.07
N ASN A 162 -15.02 0.97 1.92
CA ASN A 162 -15.59 0.46 3.15
C ASN A 162 -16.73 -0.53 2.84
N PRO A 163 -16.96 -1.60 3.64
CA PRO A 163 -16.42 -1.83 4.98
C PRO A 163 -15.16 -2.69 5.06
N THR A 164 -14.74 -3.35 3.98
CA THR A 164 -13.70 -4.38 4.05
C THR A 164 -12.28 -3.84 4.02
N MET A 165 -12.07 -2.59 3.54
CA MET A 165 -10.74 -1.96 3.41
C MET A 165 -9.68 -2.88 2.77
N SER A 166 -10.13 -3.77 1.88
CA SER A 166 -9.32 -4.84 1.32
C SER A 166 -9.80 -5.25 -0.07
N SER A 167 -8.86 -5.79 -0.85
CA SER A 167 -9.09 -6.40 -2.15
C SER A 167 -8.40 -7.76 -2.19
N SER A 168 -9.01 -8.75 -2.84
CA SER A 168 -8.48 -10.11 -2.87
C SER A 168 -8.53 -10.74 -4.26
N THR A 169 -7.65 -11.72 -4.42
CA THR A 169 -7.63 -12.65 -5.55
C THR A 169 -7.54 -14.07 -5.01
N GLU A 170 -8.35 -14.94 -5.58
CA GLU A 170 -8.47 -16.34 -5.19
C GLU A 170 -8.10 -17.25 -6.36
N VAL A 171 -7.35 -18.31 -6.08
CA VAL A 171 -7.02 -19.40 -6.99
C VAL A 171 -7.31 -20.73 -6.29
N ARG A 172 -7.46 -21.83 -7.03
CA ARG A 172 -7.73 -23.16 -6.44
C ARG A 172 -6.48 -24.02 -6.40
N PHE A 173 -6.29 -24.76 -5.32
CA PHE A 173 -5.14 -25.66 -5.20
C PHE A 173 -5.44 -27.03 -5.84
N ASP A 174 -4.74 -27.38 -6.93
CA ASP A 174 -4.83 -28.68 -7.61
C ASP A 174 -3.63 -29.57 -7.22
N VAL A 175 -3.79 -30.34 -6.15
CA VAL A 175 -2.75 -31.26 -5.67
C VAL A 175 -2.84 -32.60 -6.41
N ARG A 176 -1.84 -32.93 -7.23
CA ARG A 176 -1.79 -34.21 -7.96
C ARG A 176 -1.03 -35.29 -7.19
N CYS A 177 -1.56 -36.50 -7.22
CA CYS A 177 -0.85 -37.68 -6.72
C CYS A 177 0.40 -37.97 -7.57
N LYS A 178 1.39 -38.59 -6.94
CA LYS A 178 2.50 -39.24 -7.65
C LYS A 178 1.99 -40.45 -8.42
#